data_AF-A0A2G9YF63-F1
#
_entry.id   AF-A0A2G9YF63-F1
#
_cell.length_a   1.000
_cell.length_b   1.000
_cell.length_c   1.000
_cell.angle_alpha   90.00
_cell.angle_beta   90.00
_cell.angle_gamma   90.00
#
_symmetry.space_group_name_H-M   'P 1'
#
loop_
_entity.id
_entity.type
_entity.pdbx_description
1 polymer ?
#
loop_
_entity_poly.entity_id
_entity_poly.type
_entity_poly.pdbx_seq_one_letter_code
_entity_poly.pdbx_strand_id
1 'polypeptide(L)'
;MEGVTKNFVIKWTKSPNQDFTKDMRGWPKGKPRKYTKADKTRVKKIRDELTKDSSDDFYCGATIILQEYRKRYPNLKPPTMRFIGRVLAKSGMAEQQKKHRNKGAARYLHYPEYSVYHLGERVLEVDFVGHKFIKGRTEPVNFIGFSFKKEPKLRHFKRISGETSDNLIKQSKRFFKKFEKPDAVKMDNGFAMAGSIP
;
A
#
# COMPACT_ATOMS: atom_id res chain seq x y z
N MET A 1 3.91 12.54 -0.81
CA MET A 1 4.35 11.93 0.47
C MET A 1 5.06 10.62 0.17
N GLU A 2 6.38 10.61 0.30
CA GLU A 2 7.19 9.40 0.13
C GLU A 2 7.02 8.48 1.35
N GLY A 3 6.81 7.19 1.11
CA GLY A 3 6.52 6.21 2.16
C GLY A 3 7.77 5.81 2.95
N VAL A 4 7.66 5.83 4.27
CA VAL A 4 8.75 5.48 5.18
C VAL A 4 8.82 3.96 5.37
N THR A 5 10.04 3.40 5.44
CA THR A 5 10.22 1.94 5.52
C THR A 5 9.79 1.37 6.88
N LYS A 6 9.22 0.16 6.89
CA LYS A 6 8.73 -0.51 8.12
C LYS A 6 9.78 -0.60 9.23
N ASN A 7 11.05 -0.82 8.88
CA ASN A 7 12.14 -0.88 9.85
C ASN A 7 12.43 0.49 10.49
N PHE A 8 12.21 1.58 9.76
CA PHE A 8 12.34 2.92 10.31
C PHE A 8 11.29 3.18 11.39
N VAL A 9 10.02 2.82 11.14
CA VAL A 9 8.94 2.98 12.11
C VAL A 9 9.22 2.16 13.38
N ILE A 10 9.70 0.91 13.23
CA ILE A 10 10.06 0.04 14.36
C ILE A 10 11.25 0.61 15.16
N LYS A 11 12.20 1.28 14.52
CA LYS A 11 13.36 1.88 15.19
C LYS A 11 13.00 3.20 15.87
N TRP A 12 12.07 3.94 15.27
CA TRP A 12 11.53 5.20 15.79
C TRP A 12 10.79 5.01 17.12
N THR A 13 10.08 3.89 17.31
CA THR A 13 9.31 3.63 18.53
C THR A 13 10.12 3.04 19.69
N LYS A 14 11.46 2.99 19.62
CA LYS A 14 12.29 2.30 20.62
C LYS A 14 12.89 3.19 21.73
N SER A 15 12.92 4.52 21.59
CA SER A 15 13.40 5.43 22.65
C SER A 15 12.87 6.85 22.44
N PRO A 16 12.49 7.58 23.51
CA PRO A 16 11.99 8.96 23.43
C PRO A 16 13.06 10.01 23.10
N ASN A 17 14.35 9.73 23.34
CA ASN A 17 15.45 10.64 23.01
C ASN A 17 16.22 10.09 21.79
N GLN A 18 15.98 10.68 20.62
CA GLN A 18 16.72 10.37 19.38
C GLN A 18 17.47 11.61 18.89
N ASP A 19 18.75 11.43 18.53
CA ASP A 19 19.56 12.46 17.86
C ASP A 19 19.32 12.42 16.34
N PHE A 20 18.87 13.55 15.79
CA PHE A 20 18.50 13.71 14.38
C PHE A 20 19.57 14.42 13.54
N THR A 21 20.72 14.74 14.12
CA THR A 21 21.75 15.58 13.47
C THR A 21 22.59 14.85 12.43
N LYS A 22 22.60 13.50 12.41
CA LYS A 22 23.38 12.69 11.47
C LYS A 22 22.52 11.63 10.76
N ASP A 23 22.32 11.77 9.45
CA ASP A 23 21.65 10.77 8.61
C ASP A 23 22.63 9.67 8.13
N MET A 24 22.84 8.65 8.96
CA MET A 24 23.61 7.45 8.60
C MET A 24 22.74 6.31 8.03
N ARG A 25 21.57 6.62 7.43
CA ARG A 25 20.61 5.58 6.99
C ARG A 25 21.00 4.94 5.63
N GLY A 26 21.94 4.00 5.65
CA GLY A 26 21.98 2.86 4.73
C GLY A 26 22.49 3.09 3.29
N TRP A 27 22.33 2.04 2.47
CA TRP A 27 22.97 1.87 1.16
C TRP A 27 22.67 3.01 0.17
N PRO A 28 23.68 3.55 -0.54
CA PRO A 28 23.50 4.69 -1.45
C PRO A 28 22.38 4.46 -2.46
N LYS A 29 21.48 5.44 -2.58
CA LYS A 29 20.38 5.43 -3.55
C LYS A 29 20.97 5.20 -4.96
N GLY A 30 20.40 4.23 -5.69
CA GLY A 30 20.84 3.91 -7.05
C GLY A 30 21.84 2.74 -7.17
N LYS A 31 22.51 2.32 -6.08
CA LYS A 31 23.38 1.14 -6.11
C LYS A 31 22.58 -0.15 -5.83
N PRO A 32 22.60 -1.16 -6.72
CA PRO A 32 21.95 -2.43 -6.43
C PRO A 32 22.69 -3.16 -5.29
N ARG A 33 21.94 -3.89 -4.46
CA ARG A 33 22.50 -4.64 -3.32
C ARG A 33 22.98 -6.06 -3.67
N LYS A 34 22.42 -6.66 -4.72
CA LYS A 34 22.58 -8.09 -5.07
C LYS A 34 23.01 -8.34 -6.52
N TYR A 35 22.67 -7.44 -7.43
CA TYR A 35 22.85 -7.65 -8.86
C TYR A 35 23.81 -6.61 -9.43
N THR A 36 24.69 -7.03 -10.30
CA THR A 36 25.74 -6.17 -10.86
C THR A 36 25.21 -5.32 -12.03
N LYS A 37 26.03 -4.36 -12.47
CA LYS A 37 25.75 -3.66 -13.73
C LYS A 37 25.74 -4.64 -14.92
N ALA A 38 26.61 -5.66 -14.91
CA ALA A 38 26.65 -6.70 -15.93
C ALA A 38 25.33 -7.48 -16.01
N ASP A 39 24.71 -7.83 -14.88
CA ASP A 39 23.41 -8.52 -14.86
C ASP A 39 22.31 -7.67 -15.48
N LYS A 40 22.33 -6.36 -15.22
CA LYS A 40 21.42 -5.40 -15.84
C LYS A 40 21.63 -5.34 -17.36
N THR A 41 22.89 -5.34 -17.82
CA THR A 41 23.22 -5.31 -19.25
C THR A 41 22.77 -6.58 -19.96
N ARG A 42 22.99 -7.76 -19.38
CA ARG A 42 22.53 -9.05 -19.94
C ARG A 42 21.02 -9.11 -20.11
N VAL A 43 20.27 -8.67 -19.08
CA VAL A 43 18.79 -8.61 -19.14
C VAL A 43 18.31 -7.66 -20.24
N LYS A 44 18.95 -6.50 -20.41
CA LYS A 44 18.62 -5.55 -21.49
C LYS A 44 18.91 -6.15 -22.86
N LYS A 45 20.09 -6.75 -23.04
CA LYS A 45 20.49 -7.37 -24.31
C LYS A 45 19.50 -8.44 -24.78
N ILE A 46 19.13 -9.36 -23.89
CA ILE A 46 18.13 -10.41 -24.20
C ILE A 46 16.81 -9.80 -24.66
N ARG A 47 16.34 -8.76 -23.96
CA ARG A 47 15.11 -8.07 -24.34
C ARG A 47 15.22 -7.41 -25.71
N ASP A 48 16.29 -6.66 -25.94
CA ASP A 48 16.48 -5.91 -27.20
C ASP A 48 16.55 -6.84 -28.41
N GLU A 49 17.11 -8.04 -28.25
CA GLU A 49 17.10 -9.07 -29.29
C GLU A 49 15.70 -9.67 -29.48
N LEU A 50 14.99 -10.02 -28.41
CA LEU A 50 13.62 -10.53 -28.49
C LEU A 50 12.66 -9.53 -29.17
N THR A 51 12.86 -8.23 -28.98
CA THR A 51 12.05 -7.17 -29.63
C THR A 51 12.43 -6.94 -31.09
N LYS A 52 13.65 -7.27 -31.51
CA LYS A 52 14.08 -7.15 -32.91
C LYS A 52 13.63 -8.34 -33.76
N ASP A 53 13.61 -9.53 -33.17
CA ASP A 53 13.25 -10.77 -33.87
C ASP A 53 11.74 -10.99 -33.95
N SER A 54 10.96 -10.28 -33.13
CA SER A 54 9.50 -10.42 -33.08
C SER A 54 8.83 -9.37 -33.96
N SER A 55 8.19 -9.80 -35.05
CA SER A 55 7.08 -9.05 -35.65
C SER A 55 6.06 -8.78 -34.55
N ASP A 56 5.88 -7.50 -34.17
CA ASP A 56 4.94 -6.80 -33.25
C ASP A 56 4.02 -7.53 -32.22
N ASP A 57 3.90 -8.86 -32.23
CA ASP A 57 2.90 -9.65 -31.53
C ASP A 57 3.44 -10.50 -30.36
N PHE A 58 4.76 -10.59 -30.17
CA PHE A 58 5.31 -11.48 -29.12
C PHE A 58 5.57 -10.79 -27.79
N TYR A 59 4.90 -11.32 -26.77
CA TYR A 59 5.01 -10.96 -25.37
C TYR A 59 6.46 -11.06 -24.84
N CYS A 60 7.18 -9.94 -24.81
CA CYS A 60 8.56 -9.83 -24.29
C CYS A 60 8.60 -9.71 -22.74
N GLY A 61 7.73 -10.44 -22.04
CA GLY A 61 7.59 -10.35 -20.58
C GLY A 61 8.81 -10.88 -19.82
N ALA A 62 8.86 -10.56 -18.52
CA ALA A 62 9.96 -10.96 -17.63
C ALA A 62 10.20 -12.48 -17.59
N THR A 63 9.18 -13.29 -17.88
CA THR A 63 9.25 -14.76 -17.91
C THR A 63 10.09 -15.25 -19.08
N ILE A 64 9.85 -14.72 -20.28
CA ILE A 64 10.60 -15.09 -21.50
C ILE A 64 12.06 -14.70 -21.34
N ILE A 65 12.32 -13.49 -20.82
CA ILE A 65 13.68 -13.02 -20.54
C ILE A 65 14.39 -13.92 -19.53
N LEU A 66 13.68 -14.43 -18.50
CA LEU A 66 14.28 -15.35 -17.53
C LEU A 66 14.62 -16.70 -18.16
N GLN A 67 13.75 -17.22 -19.03
CA GLN A 67 14.01 -18.48 -19.76
C GLN A 67 15.22 -18.33 -20.67
N GLU A 68 15.28 -17.26 -21.47
CA GLU A 68 16.42 -16.96 -22.33
C GLU A 68 17.71 -16.71 -21.54
N TYR A 69 17.64 -16.06 -20.38
CA TYR A 69 18.79 -15.87 -19.52
C TYR A 69 19.37 -17.21 -19.05
N ARG A 70 18.52 -18.17 -18.67
CA ARG A 70 18.94 -19.50 -18.23
C ARG A 70 19.60 -20.30 -19.36
N LYS A 71 19.08 -20.19 -20.59
CA LYS A 71 19.66 -20.84 -21.76
C LYS A 71 21.04 -20.28 -22.12
N ARG A 72 21.17 -18.95 -22.13
CA ARG A 72 22.40 -18.26 -22.58
C ARG A 72 23.50 -18.22 -21.53
N TYR A 73 23.12 -18.30 -20.26
CA TYR A 73 24.05 -18.22 -19.13
C TYR A 73 23.81 -19.35 -18.12
N PRO A 74 23.96 -20.63 -18.51
CA PRO A 74 23.65 -21.77 -17.63
C PRO A 74 24.55 -21.80 -16.39
N ASN A 75 25.78 -21.31 -16.49
CA ASN A 75 26.76 -21.29 -15.40
C ASN A 75 26.59 -20.09 -14.45
N LEU A 76 25.67 -19.17 -14.74
CA LEU A 76 25.40 -18.01 -13.90
C LEU A 76 24.11 -18.20 -13.11
N LYS A 77 24.12 -17.76 -11.85
CA LYS A 77 22.90 -17.74 -11.03
C LYS A 77 21.86 -16.83 -11.68
N PRO A 78 20.67 -17.35 -12.04
CA PRO A 78 19.69 -16.55 -12.76
C PRO A 78 19.14 -15.42 -11.90
N PRO A 79 18.88 -14.23 -12.47
CA PRO A 79 18.25 -13.14 -11.76
C PRO A 79 16.81 -13.49 -11.38
N THR A 80 16.33 -12.92 -10.28
CA THR A 80 14.91 -13.06 -9.91
C THR A 80 14.00 -12.32 -10.90
N MET A 81 12.80 -12.84 -11.14
CA MET A 81 11.73 -12.17 -11.89
C MET A 81 11.52 -10.69 -11.49
N ARG A 82 11.54 -10.41 -10.18
CA ARG A 82 11.41 -9.04 -9.65
C ARG A 82 12.55 -8.11 -10.06
N PHE A 83 13.76 -8.63 -10.25
CA PHE A 83 14.89 -7.85 -10.76
C PHE A 83 14.70 -7.55 -12.24
N ILE A 84 14.34 -8.55 -13.04
CA ILE A 84 14.06 -8.39 -14.48
C ILE A 84 12.96 -7.34 -14.68
N GLY A 85 11.81 -7.48 -14.01
CA GLY A 85 10.72 -6.50 -14.08
C GLY A 85 11.14 -5.08 -13.66
N ARG A 86 12.04 -4.95 -12.68
CA ARG A 86 12.60 -3.63 -12.28
C ARG A 86 13.54 -3.06 -13.34
N VAL A 87 14.33 -3.90 -14.01
CA VAL A 87 15.20 -3.47 -15.11
C VAL A 87 14.36 -2.97 -16.28
N LEU A 88 13.30 -3.71 -16.65
CA LEU A 88 12.35 -3.34 -17.69
C LEU A 88 11.61 -2.03 -17.39
N ALA A 89 11.11 -1.88 -16.16
CA ALA A 89 10.45 -0.65 -15.73
C ALA A 89 11.39 0.56 -15.75
N LYS A 90 12.67 0.37 -15.36
CA LYS A 90 13.69 1.44 -15.39
C LYS A 90 14.18 1.79 -16.78
N SER A 91 14.03 0.92 -17.77
CA SER A 91 14.31 1.25 -19.18
C SER A 91 13.21 2.07 -19.84
N GLY A 92 12.13 2.42 -19.12
CA GLY A 92 11.02 3.22 -19.67
C GLY A 92 10.09 2.42 -20.58
N MET A 93 10.18 1.09 -20.56
CA MET A 93 9.58 0.21 -21.58
C MET A 93 8.85 -1.00 -20.98
N ALA A 94 8.56 -0.97 -19.67
CA ALA A 94 7.36 -1.66 -19.21
C ALA A 94 6.23 -0.68 -19.49
N GLU A 95 5.20 -1.10 -20.23
CA GLU A 95 3.94 -0.37 -20.22
C GLU A 95 3.66 -0.04 -18.76
N GLN A 96 3.72 1.25 -18.42
CA GLN A 96 3.10 1.67 -17.20
C GLN A 96 1.65 1.34 -17.47
N GLN A 97 1.17 0.18 -16.97
CA GLN A 97 -0.24 0.06 -16.65
C GLN A 97 -0.47 1.30 -15.80
N LYS A 98 -1.04 2.33 -16.43
CA LYS A 98 -1.46 3.53 -15.74
C LYS A 98 -2.34 2.95 -14.67
N LYS A 99 -1.86 2.96 -13.42
CA LYS A 99 -2.75 2.79 -12.29
C LYS A 99 -3.65 4.00 -12.42
N HIS A 100 -4.73 3.84 -13.17
CA HIS A 100 -5.90 4.65 -13.10
C HIS A 100 -6.39 4.46 -11.66
N ARG A 101 -5.74 5.16 -10.73
CA ARG A 101 -6.44 5.74 -9.61
C ARG A 101 -7.35 6.75 -10.27
N ASN A 102 -8.49 6.28 -10.75
CA ASN A 102 -9.58 7.14 -11.10
C ASN A 102 -9.93 7.87 -9.80
N LYS A 103 -9.38 9.08 -9.63
CA LYS A 103 -9.96 10.10 -8.77
C LYS A 103 -11.38 10.28 -9.30
N GLY A 104 -12.34 9.53 -8.75
CA GLY A 104 -13.67 9.45 -9.33
C GLY A 104 -14.36 8.09 -9.25
N ALA A 105 -13.76 7.03 -8.68
CA ALA A 105 -14.54 5.82 -8.36
C ALA A 105 -15.76 6.12 -7.46
N ALA A 106 -15.70 7.20 -6.68
CA ALA A 106 -16.83 7.72 -5.90
C ALA A 106 -17.84 8.58 -6.70
N ARG A 107 -17.46 9.11 -7.87
CA ARG A 107 -18.33 9.99 -8.69
C ARG A 107 -19.49 9.21 -9.33
N TYR A 108 -19.33 7.90 -9.49
CA TYR A 108 -20.36 6.99 -9.99
C TYR A 108 -21.37 6.54 -8.93
N LEU A 109 -21.07 6.71 -7.64
CA LEU A 109 -21.93 6.20 -6.57
C LEU A 109 -23.08 7.15 -6.21
N HIS A 110 -23.18 8.32 -6.88
CA HIS A 110 -24.17 9.37 -6.60
C HIS A 110 -24.35 9.66 -5.10
N TYR A 111 -23.31 9.46 -4.29
CA TYR A 111 -23.37 9.81 -2.88
C TYR A 111 -23.62 11.31 -2.79
N PRO A 112 -24.60 11.76 -2.00
CA PRO A 112 -24.85 13.17 -1.80
C PRO A 112 -23.74 13.74 -0.92
N GLU A 113 -22.54 13.88 -1.50
CA GLU A 113 -21.31 14.27 -0.81
C GLU A 113 -21.52 15.60 -0.10
N TYR A 114 -22.13 16.56 -0.80
CA TYR A 114 -22.53 17.83 -0.19
C TYR A 114 -23.36 17.61 1.07
N SER A 115 -24.46 16.85 1.00
CA SER A 115 -25.31 16.59 2.17
C SER A 115 -24.53 15.93 3.29
N VAL A 116 -23.76 14.87 3.03
CA VAL A 116 -22.98 14.15 4.05
C VAL A 116 -21.95 15.06 4.74
N TYR A 117 -21.28 15.94 4.00
CA TYR A 117 -20.37 16.92 4.58
C TYR A 117 -21.10 18.05 5.32
N HIS A 118 -22.39 18.29 5.08
CA HIS A 118 -23.19 19.33 5.72
C HIS A 118 -24.18 18.80 6.76
N LEU A 119 -24.18 17.50 7.07
CA LEU A 119 -25.03 16.86 8.10
C LEU A 119 -24.72 17.34 9.54
N GLY A 120 -23.61 18.05 9.76
CA GLY A 120 -23.24 18.60 11.06
C GLY A 120 -21.89 19.32 11.00
N GLU A 121 -21.51 20.01 12.07
CA GLU A 121 -20.22 20.69 12.18
C GLU A 121 -19.09 19.69 12.50
N ARG A 122 -19.42 18.63 13.26
CA ARG A 122 -18.50 17.56 13.66
C ARG A 122 -18.93 16.24 13.05
N VAL A 123 -18.62 16.05 11.76
CA VAL A 123 -18.87 14.78 11.05
C VAL A 123 -17.68 13.83 11.25
N LEU A 124 -17.95 12.68 11.85
CA LEU A 124 -16.96 11.63 12.11
C LEU A 124 -17.10 10.48 11.11
N GLU A 125 -16.01 10.10 10.47
CA GLU A 125 -15.92 8.89 9.66
C GLU A 125 -15.34 7.74 10.49
N VAL A 126 -16.01 6.59 10.43
CA VAL A 126 -15.56 5.35 11.08
C VAL A 126 -15.36 4.28 10.03
N ASP A 127 -14.17 3.69 10.02
CA ASP A 127 -13.78 2.69 9.02
C ASP A 127 -12.98 1.54 9.65
N PHE A 128 -13.20 0.33 9.16
CA PHE A 128 -12.40 -0.84 9.52
C PHE A 128 -11.22 -0.97 8.57
N VAL A 129 -10.00 -0.92 9.12
CA VAL A 129 -8.79 -1.24 8.37
C VAL A 129 -8.52 -2.72 8.57
N GLY A 130 -9.08 -3.50 7.65
CA GLY A 130 -9.20 -4.94 7.78
C GLY A 130 -7.95 -5.81 7.57
N HIS A 131 -8.17 -7.12 7.76
CA HIS A 131 -7.23 -8.24 7.85
C HIS A 131 -5.83 -8.02 7.26
N LYS A 132 -4.96 -7.33 8.02
CA LYS A 132 -3.55 -7.22 7.67
C LYS A 132 -2.81 -8.46 8.15
N PHE A 133 -2.52 -9.36 7.22
CA PHE A 133 -1.67 -10.52 7.47
C PHE A 133 -0.21 -10.09 7.56
N ILE A 134 0.38 -10.24 8.74
CA ILE A 134 1.80 -9.98 8.96
C ILE A 134 2.55 -11.30 8.76
N LYS A 135 3.56 -11.30 7.89
CA LYS A 135 4.41 -12.47 7.66
C LYS A 135 4.95 -13.01 9.00
N GLY A 136 4.66 -14.27 9.30
CA GLY A 136 5.00 -14.92 10.58
C GLY A 136 3.83 -14.99 11.59
N ARG A 137 2.63 -14.54 11.22
CA ARG A 137 1.39 -14.77 11.97
C ARG A 137 0.37 -15.45 11.07
N THR A 138 -0.34 -16.42 11.63
CA THR A 138 -1.51 -17.06 11.02
C THR A 138 -2.75 -16.20 11.15
N GLU A 139 -2.87 -15.47 12.27
CA GLU A 139 -4.02 -14.60 12.55
C GLU A 139 -3.88 -13.20 11.94
N PRO A 140 -4.98 -12.63 11.38
CA PRO A 140 -4.99 -11.28 10.85
C PRO A 140 -4.98 -10.21 11.96
N VAL A 141 -4.41 -9.04 11.66
CA VAL A 141 -4.50 -7.86 12.53
C VAL A 141 -5.55 -6.90 11.99
N ASN A 142 -6.46 -6.49 12.86
CA ASN A 142 -7.58 -5.61 12.53
C ASN A 142 -7.46 -4.29 13.30
N PHE A 143 -7.87 -3.21 12.66
CA PHE A 143 -7.93 -1.89 13.28
C PHE A 143 -9.26 -1.22 12.95
N ILE A 144 -9.70 -0.34 13.85
CA ILE A 144 -10.75 0.64 13.57
C ILE A 144 -10.12 2.04 13.53
N GLY A 145 -10.52 2.83 12.55
CA GLY A 145 -10.14 4.21 12.38
C GLY A 145 -11.32 5.13 12.64
N PHE A 146 -11.04 6.26 13.28
CA PHE A 146 -11.94 7.38 13.53
C PHE A 146 -11.31 8.62 12.92
N SER A 147 -12.03 9.34 12.05
CA SER A 147 -11.52 10.56 11.41
C SER A 147 -12.60 11.63 11.32
N PHE A 148 -12.37 12.77 11.98
CA PHE A 148 -13.21 13.95 11.72
C PHE A 148 -12.93 14.49 10.31
N LYS A 149 -14.00 14.83 9.60
CA LYS A 149 -13.93 15.34 8.23
C LYS A 149 -13.60 16.83 8.18
N LYS A 150 -14.09 17.61 9.14
CA LYS A 150 -13.92 19.06 9.25
C LYS A 150 -12.84 19.42 10.26
N GLU A 151 -12.25 20.61 10.08
CA GLU A 151 -11.32 21.16 11.07
C GLU A 151 -12.05 21.43 12.40
N PRO A 152 -11.38 21.26 13.55
CA PRO A 152 -10.05 20.66 13.70
C PRO A 152 -10.08 19.16 13.39
N LYS A 153 -9.14 18.72 12.53
CA LYS A 153 -9.03 17.31 12.14
C LYS A 153 -8.43 16.48 13.26
N LEU A 154 -9.14 15.44 13.67
CA LEU A 154 -8.62 14.41 14.55
C LEU A 154 -8.72 13.05 13.85
N ARG A 155 -7.61 12.31 13.85
CA ARG A 155 -7.54 10.93 13.38
C ARG A 155 -7.04 10.03 14.50
N HIS A 156 -7.79 8.98 14.77
CA HIS A 156 -7.46 8.01 15.81
C HIS A 156 -7.61 6.59 15.28
N PHE A 157 -6.62 5.75 15.53
CA PHE A 157 -6.63 4.35 15.15
C PHE A 157 -6.50 3.47 16.38
N LYS A 158 -7.30 2.42 16.44
CA LYS A 158 -7.26 1.45 17.53
C LYS A 158 -7.22 0.03 17.00
N ARG A 159 -6.31 -0.78 17.54
CA ARG A 159 -6.27 -2.21 17.26
C ARG A 159 -7.48 -2.90 17.91
N ILE A 160 -8.13 -3.78 17.17
CA ILE A 160 -9.29 -4.56 17.60
C ILE A 160 -9.07 -6.04 17.29
N SER A 161 -9.86 -6.92 17.91
CA SER A 161 -9.79 -8.37 17.66
C SER A 161 -10.38 -8.74 16.30
N GLY A 162 -11.44 -8.06 15.85
CA GLY A 162 -12.13 -8.37 14.60
C GLY A 162 -13.05 -7.25 14.15
N GLU A 163 -13.45 -7.30 12.88
CA GLU A 163 -14.41 -6.38 12.26
C GLU A 163 -15.83 -6.84 12.63
N THR A 164 -16.28 -6.47 13.83
CA THR A 164 -17.56 -6.89 14.40
C THR A 164 -18.30 -5.67 14.96
N SER A 165 -19.64 -5.69 14.95
CA SER A 165 -20.48 -4.62 15.49
C SER A 165 -20.20 -4.34 16.97
N ASP A 166 -19.89 -5.36 17.77
CA ASP A 166 -19.51 -5.18 19.19
C ASP A 166 -18.24 -4.34 19.36
N ASN A 167 -17.22 -4.62 18.55
CA ASN A 167 -15.98 -3.84 18.54
C ASN A 167 -16.24 -2.41 18.09
N LEU A 168 -17.10 -2.20 17.09
CA LEU A 168 -17.51 -0.86 16.67
C LEU A 168 -18.12 -0.09 17.83
N ILE A 169 -19.18 -0.61 18.45
CA ILE A 169 -19.91 0.04 19.54
C ILE A 169 -18.96 0.34 20.70
N LYS A 170 -18.15 -0.65 21.09
CA LYS A 170 -17.20 -0.52 22.20
C LYS A 170 -16.14 0.55 21.94
N GLN A 171 -15.54 0.59 20.73
CA GLN A 171 -14.52 1.58 20.43
C GLN A 171 -15.12 2.97 20.20
N SER A 172 -16.31 3.08 19.60
CA SER A 172 -17.01 4.36 19.44
C SER A 172 -17.32 5.00 20.80
N LYS A 173 -17.88 4.24 21.76
CA LYS A 173 -18.11 4.73 23.14
C LYS A 173 -16.82 5.24 23.79
N ARG A 174 -15.71 4.53 23.60
CA ARG A 174 -14.39 4.95 24.13
C ARG A 174 -13.85 6.20 23.44
N PHE A 175 -14.02 6.30 22.13
CA PHE A 175 -13.60 7.47 21.36
C PHE A 175 -14.39 8.71 21.81
N PHE A 176 -15.72 8.63 21.89
CA PHE A 176 -16.57 9.75 22.31
C PHE A 176 -16.27 10.21 23.74
N LYS A 177 -16.02 9.27 24.66
CA LYS A 177 -15.65 9.61 26.04
C LYS A 177 -14.29 10.31 26.14
N LYS A 178 -13.34 9.96 25.27
CA LYS A 178 -11.96 10.47 25.34
C LYS A 178 -11.77 11.80 24.58
N PHE A 179 -12.47 11.95 23.46
CA PHE A 179 -12.29 13.07 22.56
C PHE A 179 -13.55 13.92 22.55
N GLU A 180 -14.40 13.75 21.54
CA GLU A 180 -15.66 14.48 21.41
C GLU A 180 -16.72 13.57 20.81
N LYS A 181 -17.99 13.88 21.12
CA LYS A 181 -19.13 13.24 20.49
C LYS A 181 -19.43 13.98 19.17
N PRO A 182 -19.50 13.27 18.03
CA PRO A 182 -19.82 13.90 16.75
C PRO A 182 -21.31 14.23 16.64
N ASP A 183 -21.64 15.18 15.75
CA ASP A 183 -23.02 15.49 15.37
C ASP A 183 -23.59 14.39 14.46
N ALA A 184 -22.74 13.87 13.57
CA ALA A 184 -23.09 12.82 12.63
C ALA A 184 -21.93 11.83 12.48
N VAL A 185 -22.27 10.55 12.33
CA VAL A 185 -21.31 9.48 12.04
C VAL A 185 -21.55 8.98 10.63
N LYS A 186 -20.51 9.08 9.80
CA LYS A 186 -20.42 8.46 8.49
C LYS A 186 -19.73 7.11 8.61
N MET A 187 -20.39 6.07 8.12
CA MET A 187 -19.84 4.72 8.03
C MET A 187 -20.24 4.10 6.69
N ASP A 188 -19.41 3.21 6.16
CA ASP A 188 -19.79 2.40 5.01
C ASP A 188 -20.62 1.19 5.47
N ASN A 189 -21.57 0.74 4.65
CA ASN A 189 -22.49 -0.39 4.95
C ASN A 189 -21.82 -1.77 4.84
N GLY A 190 -20.63 -1.95 5.40
CA GLY A 190 -20.01 -3.27 5.50
C GLY A 190 -20.82 -4.20 6.40
N PHE A 191 -20.67 -5.53 6.26
CA PHE A 191 -21.39 -6.53 7.08
C PHE A 191 -21.29 -6.29 8.59
N ALA A 192 -20.15 -5.80 9.09
CA ALA A 192 -19.95 -5.47 10.50
C ALA A 192 -20.68 -4.19 10.96
N MET A 193 -21.14 -3.38 10.00
CA MET A 193 -21.81 -2.09 10.17
C MET A 193 -23.32 -2.18 9.86
N ALA A 194 -23.76 -3.24 9.16
CA ALA A 194 -25.16 -3.57 9.02
C ALA A 194 -25.69 -4.00 10.39
N GLY A 195 -26.57 -3.19 10.97
CA GLY A 195 -27.29 -3.61 12.18
C GLY A 195 -28.08 -4.87 11.87
N SER A 196 -27.98 -5.89 12.73
CA SER A 196 -29.00 -6.92 12.79
C SER A 196 -30.33 -6.24 13.09
N ILE A 197 -31.30 -6.38 12.18
CA ILE A 197 -32.69 -6.01 12.45
C ILE A 197 -33.14 -6.88 13.64
N PRO A 198 -33.78 -6.30 14.69
CA PRO A 198 -34.37 -7.10 15.76
C PRO A 198 -35.47 -8.03 15.25
#